data_AF-A0A3S9WBV1-F1
#
_entry.id   AF-A0A3S9WBV1-F1
#
_cell.length_a   1.000
_cell.length_b   1.000
_cell.length_c   1.000
_cell.angle_alpha   90.00
_cell.angle_beta   90.00
_cell.angle_gamma   90.00
#
_symmetry.space_group_name_H-M   'P 1'
#
loop_
_entity.id
_entity.type
_entity.pdbx_description
1 polymer ?
#
loop_
_entity_poly.entity_id
_entity_poly.type
_entity_poly.pdbx_seq_one_letter_code
_entity_poly.pdbx_strand_id
1 'polypeptide(L)' 'MTYAVNGTAMELTDLPKIDEIWADNPAISGSKISIEPIISAGLALCPS' A
#
# COMPACT_ATOMS: atom_id res chain seq x y z
N MET A 1 -6.86 1.34 12.41
CA MET A 1 -7.38 1.38 11.02
C MET A 1 -6.46 0.53 10.17
N THR A 2 -6.98 -0.27 9.25
CA THR A 2 -6.20 -1.21 8.42
C THR A 2 -6.62 -1.04 6.97
N TYR A 3 -5.66 -1.01 6.05
CA TYR A 3 -5.88 -0.76 4.62
C TYR A 3 -5.19 -1.83 3.78
N ALA A 4 -5.77 -2.15 2.62
CA ALA A 4 -5.15 -2.99 1.61
C ALA A 4 -4.10 -2.18 0.82
N VAL A 5 -2.84 -2.63 0.85
CA VAL A 5 -1.68 -1.89 0.29
C VAL A 5 -1.03 -2.58 -0.91
N ASN A 6 -1.41 -3.82 -1.24
CA ASN A 6 -0.94 -4.55 -2.42
C ASN A 6 -2.12 -5.22 -3.14
N GLY A 7 -1.90 -5.70 -4.37
CA GLY A 7 -2.96 -6.30 -5.19
C GLY A 7 -3.67 -7.47 -4.52
N THR A 8 -2.91 -8.38 -3.90
CA THR A 8 -3.47 -9.54 -3.19
C THR A 8 -4.39 -9.13 -2.04
N ALA A 9 -4.00 -8.16 -1.22
CA ALA A 9 -4.85 -7.66 -0.13
C ALA A 9 -6.10 -6.95 -0.68
N MET A 10 -5.98 -6.25 -1.81
CA MET A 10 -7.12 -5.59 -2.47
C MET A 10 -8.11 -6.59 -3.08
N GLU A 11 -7.65 -7.77 -3.48
CA GLU A 11 -8.48 -8.81 -4.10
C GLU A 11 -9.09 -9.79 -3.08
N LEU A 12 -8.34 -10.12 -2.01
CA LEU A 12 -8.70 -11.21 -1.09
C LEU A 12 -9.27 -10.74 0.25
N THR A 13 -9.40 -9.43 0.47
CA THR A 13 -9.94 -8.89 1.73
C THR A 13 -10.96 -7.78 1.47
N ASP A 14 -11.85 -7.55 2.44
CA ASP A 14 -12.79 -6.43 2.43
C ASP A 14 -12.20 -5.13 3.01
N LEU A 15 -10.87 -5.05 3.14
CA LEU A 15 -10.22 -3.85 3.66
C LEU A 15 -10.35 -2.69 2.66
N PRO A 16 -10.50 -1.45 3.16
CA PRO A 16 -10.48 -0.28 2.29
C PRO A 16 -9.15 -0.18 1.55
N LYS A 17 -9.20 0.32 0.31
CA LYS A 17 -8.00 0.57 -0.49
C LYS A 17 -7.21 1.74 0.09
N ILE A 18 -5.89 1.69 -0.01
CA ILE A 18 -5.01 2.76 0.50
C ILE A 18 -5.26 4.12 -0.19
N ASP A 19 -5.87 4.17 -1.38
CA ASP A 19 -6.15 5.40 -2.14
C ASP A 19 -6.80 6.51 -1.31
N GLU A 20 -7.63 6.16 -0.33
CA GLU A 20 -8.31 7.10 0.57
C GLU A 20 -7.36 7.90 1.47
N ILE A 21 -6.19 7.34 1.78
CA ILE A 21 -5.19 7.92 2.69
C ILE A 21 -3.84 8.15 2.02
N TRP A 22 -3.71 7.82 0.73
CA TRP A 22 -2.41 7.83 0.06
C TRP A 22 -1.96 9.25 -0.25
N ALA A 23 -0.90 9.67 0.43
CA ALA A 23 -0.26 10.97 0.25
C ALA A 23 0.26 11.15 -1.19
N ASP A 24 -0.01 12.33 -1.76
CA ASP A 24 0.58 12.77 -3.01
C ASP A 24 2.08 12.97 -2.88
N ASN A 25 2.81 12.67 -3.94
CA ASN A 25 4.25 12.90 -4.00
C ASN A 25 4.54 14.37 -4.33
N PRO A 26 5.17 15.14 -3.43
CA PRO A 26 5.48 16.54 -3.68
C PRO A 26 6.53 16.75 -4.78
N ALA A 27 7.35 15.74 -5.10
CA ALA A 27 8.39 15.83 -6.11
C ALA A 27 7.90 15.54 -7.54
N ILE A 28 6.81 14.77 -7.68
CA ILE A 28 6.28 14.34 -8.98
C ILE A 28 4.76 14.53 -8.98
N SER A 29 4.32 15.62 -9.60
CA SER A 29 2.91 15.99 -9.70
C SER A 29 2.06 14.86 -10.29
N GLY A 30 0.90 14.61 -9.69
CA GLY A 30 -0.04 13.57 -10.13
C GLY A 30 0.36 12.14 -9.74
N SER A 31 1.45 11.97 -8.98
CA SER A 31 1.85 10.65 -8.46
C SER A 31 1.70 10.58 -6.94
N LYS A 32 1.74 9.36 -6.40
CA LYS A 32 1.69 9.08 -4.96
C LYS A 32 3.08 8.75 -4.41
N ILE A 33 3.30 8.99 -3.12
CA ILE A 33 4.56 8.62 -2.44
C ILE A 33 4.75 7.11 -2.53
N SER A 34 5.97 6.66 -2.86
CA SER A 34 6.27 5.23 -2.90
C SER A 34 6.09 4.59 -1.52
N ILE A 35 5.34 3.50 -1.49
CA ILE A 35 5.14 2.65 -0.30
C ILE A 35 5.86 1.31 -0.43
N GLU A 36 6.71 1.13 -1.45
CA GLU A 36 7.51 -0.08 -1.66
C GLU A 36 8.26 -0.52 -0.38
N PRO A 37 8.88 0.38 0.42
CA PRO A 37 9.53 -0.03 1.67
C PRO A 37 8.58 -0.68 2.68
N ILE A 38 7.31 -0.25 2.71
CA ILE A 38 6.29 -0.80 3.61
C ILE A 38 5.83 -2.18 3.11
N ILE A 39 5.58 -2.30 1.80
CA ILE A 39 5.19 -3.57 1.18
C ILE A 39 6.30 -4.61 1.39
N SER A 40 7.55 -4.24 1.10
CA SER A 40 8.72 -5.11 1.26
C SER A 40 8.93 -5.53 2.70
N ALA A 41 8.78 -4.61 3.67
CA ALA A 41 8.85 -4.95 5.09
C ALA A 41 7.73 -5.91 5.53
N GLY A 42 6.51 -5.72 5.04
CA GLY A 42 5.38 -6.62 5.34
C GLY A 42 5.57 -8.01 4.75
N LEU A 43 6.00 -8.11 3.49
CA LEU A 43 6.26 -9.38 2.82
C LEU A 43 7.39 -10.17 3.49
N ALA A 44 8.42 -9.49 4.02
CA ALA A 44 9.51 -10.15 4.74
C ALA A 44 9.06 -10.86 6.03
N LEU A 45 7.85 -10.57 6.53
CA LEU A 45 7.26 -11.24 7.70
C LEU A 45 6.42 -12.47 7.31
N CYS A 46 6.11 -12.65 6.03
CA CYS A 46 5.34 -13.80 5.57
C CYS A 46 6.20 -15.07 5.57
N PRO A 47 5.63 -16.23 5.94
CA PRO A 47 6.30 -17.52 5.76
C PRO A 47 6.56 -17.77 4.27
N SER A 48 7.71 -18.40 3.97
CA SER A 48 8.08 -18.90 2.65
C SER A 48 7.33 -20.17 2.27
#